data_AF-A0ABC8JBH5-F1
#
_entry.id   AF-A0ABC8JBH5-F1
#
_cell.length_a   1.000
_cell.length_b   1.000
_cell.length_c   1.000
_cell.angle_alpha   90.00
_cell.angle_beta   90.00
_cell.angle_gamma   90.00
#
_symmetry.space_group_name_H-M   'P 1'
#
loop_
_entity.id
_entity.type
_entity.pdbx_description
1 polymer ?
#
loop_
_entity_poly.entity_id
_entity_poly.type
_entity_poly.pdbx_seq_one_letter_code
_entity_poly.pdbx_strand_id
1 'polypeptide(L)'
;MKTKRLRQYSNKQRILLVGEGDFSFSLSLARAFGSATNLTATSLDTLEEIELNYANGKANIEELTRLGCTVVHGFNVHSMRLAPRSERYDRIIFNFPHSGLGFGSEHHRVYIMLHQELVRGFLKNAKKMVKDKDGEIHITHKTAYPFSE
;
A
#
# COMPACT_ATOMS: atom_id res chain seq x y z
N MET A 1 -0.89 26.52 1.61
CA MET A 1 -1.38 25.39 2.44
C MET A 1 -0.30 24.95 3.43
N LYS A 2 -0.58 24.99 4.75
CA LYS A 2 0.36 24.61 5.83
C LYS A 2 0.75 23.13 5.74
N THR A 3 2.00 22.81 6.04
CA THR A 3 2.48 21.42 6.09
C THR A 3 1.87 20.71 7.29
N LYS A 4 1.21 19.58 7.04
CA LYS A 4 0.67 18.64 8.03
C LYS A 4 1.43 17.33 7.89
N ARG A 5 1.74 16.70 9.02
CA ARG A 5 2.64 15.53 9.08
C ARG A 5 2.09 14.51 10.06
N LEU A 6 2.18 13.23 9.69
CA LEU A 6 1.96 12.08 10.54
C LEU A 6 3.21 11.20 10.48
N ARG A 7 4.01 11.18 11.56
CA ARG A 7 5.34 10.54 11.61
C ARG A 7 6.24 11.01 10.44
N GLN A 8 6.70 10.09 9.59
CA GLN A 8 7.53 10.42 8.42
C GLN A 8 6.74 10.92 7.19
N TYR A 9 5.41 10.85 7.20
CA TYR A 9 4.59 11.18 6.04
C TYR A 9 3.96 12.58 6.16
N SER A 10 3.85 13.31 5.06
CA SER A 10 3.28 14.67 5.05
C SER A 10 2.41 14.93 3.82
N ASN A 11 1.54 15.92 3.93
CA ASN A 11 0.67 16.38 2.85
C ASN A 11 1.40 17.09 1.68
N LYS A 12 2.73 17.07 1.67
CA LYS A 12 3.58 17.58 0.58
C LYS A 12 4.21 16.47 -0.27
N GLN A 13 4.08 15.22 0.16
CA GLN A 13 4.59 14.06 -0.53
C GLN A 13 3.48 13.44 -1.39
N ARG A 14 3.79 13.01 -2.61
CA ARG A 14 2.92 12.11 -3.37
C ARG A 14 3.16 10.69 -2.87
N ILE A 15 2.11 10.02 -2.41
CA ILE A 15 2.21 8.72 -1.71
C ILE A 15 1.40 7.66 -2.44
N LEU A 16 2.03 6.52 -2.72
CA LEU A 16 1.37 5.31 -3.21
C LEU A 16 1.27 4.31 -2.05
N LEU A 17 0.04 3.85 -1.77
CA LEU A 17 -0.24 2.80 -0.80
C LEU A 17 -0.63 1.53 -1.54
N VAL A 18 0.08 0.44 -1.26
CA VAL A 18 0.02 -0.81 -2.02
C VAL A 18 -0.51 -1.92 -1.12
N GLY A 19 -1.48 -2.67 -1.62
CA GLY A 19 -2.04 -3.84 -0.94
C GLY A 19 -2.90 -3.48 0.28
N GLU A 20 -3.66 -2.39 0.20
CA GLU A 20 -4.63 -2.06 1.24
C GLU A 20 -5.74 -3.13 1.27
N GLY A 21 -6.01 -3.69 2.45
CA GLY A 21 -7.16 -4.57 2.69
C GLY A 21 -8.42 -3.75 2.96
N ASP A 22 -8.50 -3.11 4.13
CA ASP A 22 -9.66 -2.30 4.54
C ASP A 22 -9.48 -0.80 4.36
N PHE A 23 -8.35 -0.35 3.79
CA PHE A 23 -8.01 1.06 3.54
C PHE A 23 -7.88 1.96 4.78
N SER A 24 -7.88 1.39 5.99
CA SER A 24 -7.83 2.15 7.24
C SER A 24 -6.54 2.97 7.40
N PHE A 25 -5.40 2.43 6.95
CA PHE A 25 -4.11 3.12 7.02
C PHE A 25 -4.07 4.35 6.09
N SER A 26 -4.51 4.19 4.84
CA SER A 26 -4.68 5.30 3.90
C SER A 26 -5.60 6.38 4.47
N LEU A 27 -6.73 5.99 5.06
CA LEU A 27 -7.69 6.94 5.63
C LEU A 27 -7.11 7.70 6.84
N SER A 28 -6.29 7.04 7.67
CA SER A 28 -5.58 7.69 8.77
C SER A 28 -4.68 8.83 8.28
N LEU A 29 -3.92 8.60 7.20
CA LEU A 29 -3.09 9.63 6.57
C LEU A 29 -3.94 10.77 6.00
N ALA A 30 -4.99 10.44 5.26
CA ALA A 30 -5.91 11.40 4.66
C ALA A 30 -6.52 12.34 5.72
N ARG A 31 -7.00 11.79 6.84
CA ARG A 31 -7.55 12.57 7.97
C ARG A 31 -6.50 13.44 8.63
N ALA A 32 -5.28 12.92 8.87
CA ALA A 32 -4.18 13.71 9.43
C ALA A 32 -3.75 14.87 8.52
N PHE A 33 -3.80 14.67 7.19
CA PHE A 33 -3.52 15.69 6.19
C PHE A 33 -4.73 16.63 5.96
N GLY A 34 -5.93 16.20 6.33
CA GLY A 34 -7.20 16.86 6.02
C GLY A 34 -7.55 16.88 4.53
N SER A 35 -6.91 16.03 3.73
CA SER A 35 -7.12 15.81 2.31
C SER A 35 -6.33 14.57 1.87
N ALA A 36 -6.75 13.94 0.78
CA ALA A 36 -6.11 12.78 0.18
C ALA A 36 -5.71 12.99 -1.29
N THR A 37 -5.71 14.23 -1.80
CA THR A 37 -5.40 14.52 -3.21
C THR A 37 -3.98 14.14 -3.65
N ASN A 38 -3.08 13.95 -2.69
CA ASN A 38 -1.71 13.49 -2.88
C ASN A 38 -1.54 11.96 -2.67
N LEU A 39 -2.63 11.23 -2.42
CA LEU A 39 -2.63 9.80 -2.13
C LEU A 39 -3.21 9.00 -3.30
N THR A 40 -2.54 7.89 -3.61
CA THR A 40 -3.08 6.80 -4.43
C THR A 40 -3.12 5.56 -3.56
N ALA A 41 -4.32 5.06 -3.22
CA ALA A 41 -4.50 3.87 -2.41
C ALA A 41 -4.93 2.70 -3.30
N THR A 42 -4.28 1.56 -3.16
CA THR A 42 -4.47 0.43 -4.08
C THR A 42 -4.66 -0.89 -3.35
N SER A 43 -5.55 -1.74 -3.86
CA SER A 43 -5.79 -3.10 -3.38
C SER A 43 -5.59 -4.12 -4.49
N LEU A 44 -5.24 -5.35 -4.12
CA LEU A 44 -5.34 -6.48 -5.04
C LEU A 44 -6.80 -6.89 -5.23
N ASP A 45 -7.53 -6.99 -4.11
CA ASP A 45 -8.94 -7.35 -4.05
C ASP A 45 -9.82 -6.36 -4.83
N THR A 46 -10.93 -6.85 -5.37
CA THR A 46 -12.00 -6.02 -5.96
C THR A 46 -12.79 -5.29 -4.88
N LEU A 47 -13.60 -4.31 -5.27
CA LEU A 47 -14.48 -3.62 -4.32
C LEU A 47 -15.44 -4.61 -3.64
N GLU A 48 -16.02 -5.54 -4.38
CA GLU A 48 -16.95 -6.55 -3.86
C GLU A 48 -16.28 -7.47 -2.83
N GLU A 49 -15.06 -7.92 -3.11
CA GLU A 49 -14.27 -8.72 -2.17
C GLU A 49 -13.96 -7.92 -0.89
N ILE A 50 -13.67 -6.62 -1.03
CA ILE A 50 -13.40 -5.77 0.12
C ILE A 50 -14.66 -5.60 0.99
N GLU A 51 -15.82 -5.35 0.38
CA GLU A 51 -17.10 -5.23 1.09
C GLU A 51 -17.47 -6.52 1.83
N LEU A 52 -17.13 -7.67 1.26
CA LEU A 52 -17.38 -8.97 1.87
C LEU A 52 -16.41 -9.29 3.01
N ASN A 53 -15.12 -8.99 2.83
CA ASN A 53 -14.06 -9.45 3.74
C ASN A 53 -13.73 -8.45 4.86
N TYR A 54 -14.04 -7.16 4.70
CA TYR A 54 -13.68 -6.12 5.65
C TYR A 54 -14.88 -5.26 6.04
N ALA A 55 -15.35 -5.40 7.28
CA ALA A 55 -16.55 -4.72 7.78
C ALA A 55 -16.54 -3.19 7.57
N ASN A 56 -15.37 -2.55 7.62
CA ASN A 56 -15.23 -1.09 7.45
C ASN A 56 -14.69 -0.69 6.07
N GLY A 57 -14.36 -1.64 5.18
CA GLY A 57 -13.66 -1.38 3.92
C GLY A 57 -14.40 -0.39 3.02
N LYS A 58 -15.71 -0.60 2.84
CA LYS A 58 -16.58 0.29 2.06
C LYS A 58 -16.57 1.73 2.58
N ALA A 59 -16.88 1.89 3.86
CA ALA A 59 -16.96 3.21 4.50
C ALA A 59 -15.61 3.94 4.45
N ASN A 60 -14.49 3.21 4.60
CA ASN A 60 -13.16 3.78 4.49
C ASN A 60 -12.86 4.28 3.07
N ILE A 61 -13.20 3.50 2.04
CA ILE A 61 -13.03 3.88 0.62
C ILE A 61 -13.89 5.10 0.26
N GLU A 62 -15.16 5.12 0.70
CA GLU A 62 -16.08 6.23 0.47
C GLU A 62 -15.52 7.54 1.05
N GLU A 63 -15.04 7.50 2.29
CA GLU A 63 -14.45 8.68 2.93
C GLU A 63 -13.13 9.10 2.25
N LEU A 64 -12.27 8.16 1.90
CA LEU A 64 -11.04 8.44 1.16
C LEU A 64 -11.30 9.14 -0.17
N THR A 65 -12.28 8.63 -0.92
CA THR A 65 -12.69 9.19 -2.21
C THR A 65 -13.23 10.60 -2.02
N ARG A 66 -14.07 10.83 -1.00
CA ARG A 66 -14.57 12.16 -0.63
C ARG A 66 -13.45 13.14 -0.25
N LEU A 67 -12.35 12.66 0.34
CA LEU A 67 -11.16 13.46 0.67
C LEU A 67 -10.25 13.71 -0.55
N GLY A 68 -10.58 13.14 -1.71
CA GLY A 68 -9.86 13.31 -2.98
C GLY A 68 -8.80 12.24 -3.27
N CYS A 69 -8.84 11.10 -2.58
CA CYS A 69 -7.92 9.99 -2.85
C CYS A 69 -8.18 9.38 -4.22
N THR A 70 -7.12 8.97 -4.92
CA THR A 70 -7.26 8.05 -6.06
C THR A 70 -7.27 6.62 -5.54
N VAL A 71 -8.39 5.91 -5.68
CA VAL A 71 -8.53 4.50 -5.27
C VAL A 71 -8.47 3.59 -6.51
N VAL A 72 -7.64 2.54 -6.46
CA VAL A 72 -7.47 1.60 -7.58
C VAL A 72 -7.50 0.15 -7.08
N HIS A 73 -8.43 -0.65 -7.60
CA HIS A 73 -8.56 -2.08 -7.31
C HIS A 73 -7.84 -2.95 -8.36
N GLY A 74 -7.61 -4.23 -8.06
CA GLY A 74 -6.93 -5.15 -8.98
C GLY A 74 -5.44 -4.82 -9.21
N PHE A 75 -4.83 -4.03 -8.32
CA PHE A 75 -3.47 -3.54 -8.47
C PHE A 75 -2.46 -4.61 -8.04
N ASN A 76 -1.94 -5.36 -9.02
CA ASN A 76 -0.97 -6.42 -8.77
C ASN A 76 0.48 -5.88 -8.75
N VAL A 77 1.22 -6.20 -7.69
CA VAL A 77 2.59 -5.73 -7.47
C VAL A 77 3.61 -6.23 -8.51
N HIS A 78 3.32 -7.32 -9.21
CA HIS A 78 4.15 -7.85 -10.29
C HIS A 78 3.91 -7.13 -11.63
N SER A 79 2.75 -6.51 -11.80
CA SER A 79 2.36 -5.82 -13.04
C SER A 79 2.16 -4.31 -12.85
N MET A 80 2.67 -3.71 -11.77
CA MET A 80 2.59 -2.27 -11.51
C MET A 80 3.04 -1.49 -12.75
N ARG A 81 2.08 -0.84 -13.42
CA ARG A 81 2.35 -0.11 -14.65
C ARG A 81 2.95 1.26 -14.34
N LEU A 82 3.89 1.64 -15.19
CA LEU A 82 4.62 2.90 -15.11
C LEU A 82 3.64 4.06 -15.31
N ALA A 83 3.39 4.84 -14.26
CA ALA A 83 3.02 6.24 -14.46
C ALA A 83 4.14 6.91 -15.29
N PRO A 84 3.85 7.94 -16.11
CA PRO A 84 4.87 8.71 -16.80
C PRO A 84 6.02 9.10 -15.83
N ARG A 85 7.27 9.17 -16.30
CA ARG A 85 8.43 9.47 -15.43
C ARG A 85 8.26 10.77 -14.61
N SER A 86 7.46 11.71 -15.09
CA SER A 86 7.07 12.97 -14.43
C SER A 86 6.14 12.78 -13.22
N GLU A 87 5.64 11.57 -12.99
CA GLU A 87 4.60 11.23 -12.02
C GLU A 87 5.06 10.25 -10.92
N ARG A 88 6.35 10.27 -10.61
CA ARG A 88 6.93 9.41 -9.57
C ARG A 88 6.51 9.83 -8.15
N TYR A 89 6.46 8.83 -7.28
CA TYR A 89 6.05 8.97 -5.88
C TYR A 89 7.21 9.35 -4.98
N ASP A 90 6.96 10.21 -4.00
CA ASP A 90 7.90 10.49 -2.91
C ASP A 90 7.97 9.30 -1.95
N ARG A 91 6.84 8.64 -1.71
CA ARG A 91 6.73 7.49 -0.81
C ARG A 91 5.91 6.38 -1.47
N ILE A 92 6.42 5.16 -1.42
CA ILE A 92 5.67 3.95 -1.79
C ILE A 92 5.62 3.04 -0.57
N ILE A 93 4.43 2.70 -0.10
CA ILE A 93 4.21 2.01 1.16
C ILE A 93 3.55 0.66 0.88
N PHE A 94 4.11 -0.42 1.41
CA PHE A 94 3.51 -1.76 1.39
C PHE A 94 3.53 -2.36 2.80
N ASN A 95 2.38 -2.33 3.47
CA ASN A 95 2.25 -2.82 4.84
C ASN A 95 1.81 -4.27 4.85
N PHE A 96 2.52 -5.10 5.62
CA PHE A 96 2.25 -6.51 5.87
C PHE A 96 2.07 -7.33 4.59
N PRO A 97 3.05 -7.30 3.65
CA PRO A 97 2.96 -8.05 2.41
C PRO A 97 2.79 -9.54 2.70
N HIS A 98 1.74 -10.12 2.10
CA HIS A 98 1.42 -11.55 2.21
C HIS A 98 1.06 -12.10 0.83
N SER A 99 1.48 -13.32 0.53
CA SER A 99 1.26 -13.94 -0.80
C SER A 99 -0.17 -14.42 -1.02
N GLY A 100 -1.01 -14.36 0.01
CA GLY A 100 -2.36 -14.93 0.02
C GLY A 100 -2.39 -16.46 0.12
N LEU A 101 -1.22 -17.10 0.30
CA LEU A 101 -1.07 -18.55 0.35
C LEU A 101 -0.39 -18.99 1.65
N GLY A 102 -0.64 -20.23 2.05
CA GLY A 102 0.07 -20.86 3.16
C GLY A 102 -0.45 -20.53 4.55
N PHE A 103 -1.67 -19.99 4.67
CA PHE A 103 -2.29 -19.68 5.97
C PHE A 103 -2.20 -20.85 6.97
N GLY A 104 -1.59 -20.61 8.13
CA GLY A 104 -1.34 -21.62 9.18
C GLY A 104 -0.15 -22.55 8.92
N SER A 105 0.55 -22.39 7.81
CA SER A 105 1.67 -23.25 7.36
C SER A 105 2.86 -22.42 6.85
N GLU A 106 2.88 -21.11 7.14
CA GLU A 106 3.82 -20.11 6.58
C GLU A 106 5.28 -20.35 6.99
N HIS A 107 5.52 -21.22 7.97
CA HIS A 107 6.85 -21.69 8.36
C HIS A 107 7.46 -22.68 7.35
N HIS A 108 6.67 -23.28 6.46
CA HIS A 108 7.20 -24.16 5.42
C HIS A 108 7.98 -23.37 4.37
N ARG A 109 9.14 -23.90 3.99
CA ARG A 109 10.08 -23.26 3.05
C ARG A 109 9.42 -22.78 1.75
N VAL A 110 8.44 -23.51 1.23
CA VAL A 110 7.73 -23.14 -0.01
C VAL A 110 6.97 -21.81 0.14
N TYR A 111 6.29 -21.59 1.27
CA TYR A 111 5.53 -20.36 1.52
C TYR A 111 6.46 -19.18 1.85
N ILE A 112 7.55 -19.44 2.58
CA ILE A 112 8.62 -18.45 2.78
C ILE A 112 9.15 -17.95 1.43
N MET A 113 9.43 -18.86 0.49
CA MET A 113 9.87 -18.49 -0.86
C MET A 113 8.82 -17.65 -1.60
N LEU A 114 7.54 -18.01 -1.51
CA LEU A 114 6.45 -17.24 -2.12
C LEU A 114 6.32 -15.82 -1.54
N HIS A 115 6.45 -15.66 -0.22
CA HIS A 115 6.45 -14.35 0.42
C HIS A 115 7.66 -13.51 -0.02
N GLN A 116 8.84 -14.12 -0.12
CA GLN A 116 10.03 -13.43 -0.62
C GLN A 116 9.88 -13.00 -2.09
N GLU A 117 9.31 -13.86 -2.94
CA GLU A 117 9.06 -13.54 -4.35
C GLU A 117 8.08 -12.36 -4.50
N LEU A 118 7.04 -12.30 -3.67
CA LEU A 118 6.14 -11.15 -3.61
C LEU A 118 6.90 -9.85 -3.31
N VAL A 119 7.73 -9.85 -2.26
CA VAL A 119 8.52 -8.67 -1.86
C VAL A 119 9.54 -8.28 -2.92
N ARG A 120 10.22 -9.26 -3.54
CA ARG A 120 11.15 -9.03 -4.66
C ARG A 120 10.44 -8.38 -5.86
N GLY A 121 9.27 -8.91 -6.22
CA GLY A 121 8.42 -8.38 -7.29
C GLY A 121 8.01 -6.93 -7.04
N PHE A 122 7.52 -6.67 -5.82
CA PHE A 122 7.18 -5.32 -5.37
C PHE A 122 8.39 -4.37 -5.47
N LEU A 123 9.52 -4.70 -4.85
CA LEU A 123 10.72 -3.84 -4.84
C LEU A 123 11.20 -3.51 -6.26
N LYS A 124 11.22 -4.51 -7.15
CA LYS A 124 11.62 -4.36 -8.56
C LYS A 124 10.75 -3.32 -9.28
N ASN A 125 9.45 -3.30 -9.01
CA ASN A 125 8.53 -2.38 -9.67
C ASN A 125 8.43 -1.02 -8.96
N ALA A 126 8.38 -1.00 -7.63
CA ALA A 126 8.40 0.20 -6.82
C ALA A 126 9.63 1.08 -7.13
N LYS A 127 10.81 0.47 -7.35
CA LYS A 127 12.03 1.21 -7.72
C LYS A 127 11.88 2.02 -9.01
N LYS A 128 11.02 1.60 -9.95
CA LYS A 128 10.78 2.32 -11.21
C LYS A 128 9.82 3.51 -11.04
N MET A 129 9.02 3.49 -9.98
CA MET A 129 7.94 4.45 -9.70
C MET A 129 8.30 5.45 -8.59
N VAL A 130 9.30 5.16 -7.77
CA VAL A 130 9.79 6.08 -6.74
C VAL A 130 10.69 7.16 -7.34
N LYS A 131 10.66 8.37 -6.79
CA LYS A 131 11.56 9.46 -7.20
C LYS A 131 13.02 9.06 -6.98
N ASP A 132 13.89 9.51 -7.90
CA ASP A 132 15.32 9.20 -7.83
C ASP A 132 16.00 9.94 -6.67
N LYS A 133 15.52 11.15 -6.33
CA LYS A 133 16.00 11.96 -5.21
C LYS A 133 14.94 11.99 -4.10
N ASP A 134 15.37 11.75 -2.86
CA ASP A 134 14.56 11.78 -1.62
C ASP A 134 13.29 10.88 -1.62
N GLY A 135 13.20 9.97 -2.60
CA GLY A 135 12.15 8.99 -2.72
C GLY A 135 12.43 7.76 -1.87
N GLU A 136 11.43 7.30 -1.11
CA GLU A 136 11.59 6.18 -0.17
C GLU A 136 10.55 5.09 -0.44
N ILE A 137 10.96 3.84 -0.29
CA ILE A 137 10.09 2.66 -0.30
C ILE A 137 10.02 2.14 1.13
N HIS A 138 8.81 2.01 1.65
CA HIS A 138 8.53 1.61 3.02
C HIS A 138 7.83 0.26 3.01
N ILE A 139 8.42 -0.72 3.67
CA ILE A 139 7.83 -2.05 3.86
C ILE A 139 7.75 -2.30 5.35
N THR A 140 6.58 -2.68 5.82
CA THR A 140 6.38 -3.10 7.21
C THR A 140 6.06 -4.60 7.21
N HIS A 141 6.89 -5.41 7.85
CA HIS A 141 6.61 -6.84 8.01
C HIS A 141 5.93 -7.12 9.35
N LYS A 142 5.14 -8.20 9.38
CA LYS A 142 4.63 -8.74 10.64
C LYS A 142 5.82 -9.29 11.43
N THR A 143 5.89 -8.99 12.72
CA THR A 143 6.99 -9.42 13.61
C THR A 143 6.55 -10.51 14.59
N ALA A 144 5.49 -11.24 14.25
CA ALA A 144 5.02 -12.39 15.03
C ALA A 144 5.39 -13.69 14.30
N TYR A 145 5.50 -14.79 15.04
CA TYR A 145 5.72 -16.12 14.47
C TYR A 145 4.71 -16.40 13.34
N PRO A 146 5.12 -17.02 12.21
CA PRO A 146 6.48 -17.48 11.88
C PRO A 146 7.38 -16.43 11.20
N PHE A 147 6.96 -15.15 11.13
CA PHE A 147 7.68 -14.08 10.43
C PHE A 147 8.79 -13.42 11.26
N SER A 148 8.94 -13.83 12.52
CA SER A 148 9.94 -13.32 13.47
C SER A 148 11.16 -14.20 13.63
N GLU A 149 11.22 -15.34 12.93
CA GLU A 149 12.34 -16.30 12.98
C GLU A 149 13.30 -16.14 11.79
#